data_AF-A0A6L7CLR8-F1
#
_entry.id   AF-A0A6L7CLR8-F1
#
_cell.length_a   1.000
_cell.length_b   1.000
_cell.length_c   1.000
_cell.angle_alpha   90.00
_cell.angle_beta   90.00
_cell.angle_gamma   90.00
#
_symmetry.space_group_name_H-M   'P 1'
#
loop_
_entity.id
_entity.type
_entity.pdbx_description
1 polymer ?
#
loop_
_entity_poly.entity_id
_entity_poly.type
_entity_poly.pdbx_seq_one_letter_code
_entity_poly.pdbx_strand_id
1 'polypeptide(L)' 'MFNVSKNIQHVNITNLHGRDLISEVDILGNEITLRPWQVMWIK' A
#
# COMPACT_ATOMS: atom_id res chain seq x y z
N MET A 1 1.93 -6.24 1.83
CA MET A 1 0.63 -5.83 2.39
C MET A 1 -0.51 -6.40 1.55
N PHE A 2 -1.62 -6.79 2.18
CA PHE A 2 -2.78 -7.35 1.48
C PHE A 2 -4.09 -6.84 2.08
N ASN A 3 -5.00 -6.36 1.24
CA ASN A 3 -6.36 -6.00 1.66
C ASN A 3 -7.30 -7.21 1.54
N VAL A 4 -7.62 -7.86 2.67
CA VAL A 4 -8.56 -8.99 2.75
C VAL A 4 -10.04 -8.57 2.79
N SER A 5 -10.34 -7.32 2.45
CA SER A 5 -11.70 -6.76 2.49
C SER A 5 -12.18 -6.37 1.10
N LYS A 6 -13.51 -6.38 0.94
CA LYS A 6 -14.20 -5.81 -0.22
C LYS A 6 -14.28 -4.28 -0.22
N ASN A 7 -13.80 -3.63 0.84
CA ASN A 7 -13.80 -2.18 1.00
C ASN A 7 -12.39 -1.61 0.72
N ILE A 8 -12.32 -0.33 0.35
CA ILE A 8 -11.06 0.41 0.34
C ILE A 8 -10.56 0.53 1.79
N GLN A 9 -9.27 0.30 2.00
CA GLN A 9 -8.63 0.44 3.31
C GLN A 9 -7.62 1.58 3.25
N HIS A 10 -7.65 2.43 4.27
CA HIS A 10 -6.68 3.49 4.50
C HIS A 10 -5.79 3.04 5.66
N VAL A 11 -4.50 2.85 5.40
CA VAL A 11 -3.54 2.45 6.43
C VAL A 11 -2.57 3.59 6.67
N ASN A 12 -2.64 4.18 7.85
CA ASN A 12 -1.68 5.17 8.30
C ASN A 12 -0.35 4.48 8.62
N ILE A 13 0.73 4.94 8.00
CA ILE A 13 2.09 4.45 8.21
C ILE A 13 2.98 5.67 8.38
N THR A 14 3.77 5.71 9.44
CA THR A 14 4.66 6.85 9.69
C THR A 14 5.90 6.73 8.81
N ASN A 15 6.20 7.77 8.02
CA ASN A 15 7.45 7.89 7.25
C ASN A 15 7.69 6.74 6.25
N LEU A 16 6.67 6.40 5.46
CA LEU A 16 6.80 5.36 4.44
C LEU A 16 7.67 5.85 3.28
N HIS A 17 8.80 5.18 3.10
CA HIS A 17 9.68 5.29 1.96
C HIS A 17 10.00 3.89 1.45
N GLY A 18 9.56 3.58 0.23
CA GLY A 18 9.85 2.29 -0.37
C GLY A 18 9.34 2.20 -1.80
N ARG A 19 9.62 1.08 -2.46
CA ARG A 19 9.14 0.80 -3.81
C ARG A 19 8.16 -0.35 -3.80
N ASP A 20 6.97 -0.14 -4.39
CA ASP A 20 6.07 -1.26 -4.68
C ASP A 20 6.69 -2.11 -5.79
N LEU A 21 7.01 -3.35 -5.49
CA LEU A 21 7.57 -4.31 -6.43
C LEU A 21 6.52 -4.89 -7.37
N ILE A 22 5.22 -4.75 -7.07
CA ILE A 22 4.14 -5.25 -7.94
C ILE A 22 3.82 -4.24 -9.04
N SER A 23 3.65 -2.96 -8.68
CA SER A 23 3.40 -1.90 -9.66
C SER A 23 4.66 -1.19 -10.16
N GLU A 24 5.82 -1.48 -9.56
CA GLU A 24 7.10 -0.82 -9.82
C GLU A 24 7.07 0.71 -9.60
N VAL A 25 6.20 1.17 -8.69
CA VAL A 25 6.01 2.58 -8.34
C VAL A 25 6.64 2.88 -6.98
N ASP A 26 7.33 4.01 -6.89
CA ASP A 26 7.86 4.51 -5.62
C ASP A 26 6.73 5.05 -4.75
N ILE A 27 6.70 4.65 -3.48
CA ILE A 27 5.72 5.06 -2.49
C ILE A 27 6.38 5.99 -1.49
N LEU A 28 5.77 7.17 -1.33
CA LEU A 28 6.21 8.21 -0.41
C LEU A 28 4.99 8.76 0.31
N GLY A 29 5.05 8.88 1.63
CA GLY A 29 4.01 9.56 2.40
C GLY A 29 3.69 8.89 3.73
N ASN A 30 2.52 9.23 4.27
CA ASN A 30 2.10 8.79 5.61
C ASN A 30 0.84 7.91 5.61
N GLU A 31 0.31 7.60 4.42
CA GLU A 31 -0.89 6.80 4.24
C GLU A 31 -0.76 5.93 3.00
N ILE A 32 -1.17 4.66 3.11
CA ILE A 32 -1.39 3.77 1.97
C ILE A 32 -2.88 3.57 1.80
N THR A 33 -3.37 3.80 0.58
CA THR A 33 -4.72 3.38 0.18
C THR A 33 -4.63 2.03 -0.53
N LEU A 34 -5.31 1.01 0.00
CA LEU A 34 -5.43 -0.30 -0.63
C LEU A 34 -6.85 -0.48 -1.19
N ARG A 35 -6.95 -0.75 -2.50
CA ARG A 35 -8.21 -1.14 -3.13
C ARG A 35 -8.65 -2.54 -2.66
N PRO A 36 -9.93 -2.91 -2.82
CA PRO A 36 -10.41 -4.24 -2.48
C PRO A 36 -9.51 -5.33 -3.08
N TRP A 37 -9.07 -6.28 -2.25
CA TRP A 37 -8.21 -7.41 -2.66
C TRP A 37 -6.84 -7.03 -3.23
N GLN A 38 -6.40 -5.78 -3.11
CA GLN A 38 -5.10 -5.34 -3.60
C GLN A 38 -3.96 -5.95 -2.77
N VAL A 39 -2.96 -6.47 -3.48
CA VAL A 39 -1.66 -6.90 -2.93
C VAL A 39 -0.63 -5.83 -3.29
N MET A 40 0.26 -5.51 -2.35
CA MET A 40 1.37 -4.57 -2.53
C MET A 40 2.61 -5.10 -1.85
N TRP A 41 3.77 -5.08 -2.50
CA TRP A 41 5.03 -5.60 -1.93
C TRP A 41 6.02 -4.45 -1.85
N ILE A 42 6.31 -3.96 -0.65
CA ILE A 42 7.14 -2.77 -0.47
C ILE A 42 8.55 -3.20 -0.07
N LYS A 43 9.55 -2.70 -0.78
CA LYS A 43 10.97 -2.82 -0.43
C LYS A 43 11.49 -1.51 0.16
#